data_AF-A0A564XVP5-F1
#
_entry.id   AF-A0A564XVP5-F1
#
_cell.length_a   1.000
_cell.length_b   1.000
_cell.length_c   1.000
_cell.angle_alpha   90.00
_cell.angle_beta   90.00
_cell.angle_gamma   90.00
#
_symmetry.space_group_name_H-M   'P 1'
#
loop_
_entity.id
_entity.type
_entity.pdbx_description
1 polymer ?
#
loop_
_entity_poly.entity_id
_entity_poly.type
_entity_poly.pdbx_seq_one_letter_code
_entity_poly.pdbx_strand_id
1 'polypeptide(L)'
;MDAPKEVEDGLYDLVRKSGVPIDRKTFKILLNLISMNCDPMVIYYILKHPLGQISAPNSRPAGVNVGAFPRLRDKRSSRSSSRQGS
;
A
#
# COMPACT_ATOMS: atom_id res chain seq x y z
N MET A 1 -3.73 21.34 -9.79
CA MET A 1 -4.97 22.15 -9.73
C MET A 1 -5.40 22.13 -8.28
N ASP A 2 -5.30 23.27 -7.59
CA ASP A 2 -5.75 23.35 -6.20
C ASP A 2 -7.28 23.36 -6.16
N ALA A 3 -7.88 22.50 -5.33
CA ALA A 3 -9.33 22.54 -5.11
C ALA A 3 -9.71 23.90 -4.48
N PRO A 4 -10.89 24.45 -4.79
CA PRO A 4 -11.40 25.61 -4.09
C PRO A 4 -11.41 25.34 -2.58
N LYS A 5 -10.96 26.31 -1.78
CA LYS A 5 -10.77 26.15 -0.32
C LYS A 5 -12.05 25.67 0.39
N GLU A 6 -13.21 26.08 -0.08
CA GLU A 6 -14.52 25.65 0.43
C GLU A 6 -14.76 24.14 0.21
N VAL A 7 -14.31 23.60 -0.92
CA VAL A 7 -14.40 22.17 -1.23
C VAL A 7 -13.43 21.37 -0.37
N GLU A 8 -12.19 21.88 -0.20
CA GLU A 8 -11.19 21.27 0.69
C GLU A 8 -11.72 21.17 2.13
N ASP A 9 -12.33 22.23 2.64
CA ASP A 9 -12.87 22.29 3.99
C ASP A 9 -14.09 21.37 4.16
N GLY A 10 -14.99 21.32 3.18
CA GLY A 10 -16.11 20.39 3.19
C GLY A 10 -15.68 18.92 3.18
N LEU A 11 -14.65 18.58 2.40
CA LEU A 11 -14.07 17.24 2.38
C LEU A 11 -13.38 16.89 3.70
N TYR A 12 -12.66 17.84 4.32
CA TYR A 12 -12.04 17.63 5.62
C TYR A 12 -13.08 17.34 6.71
N ASP A 13 -14.18 18.10 6.73
CA ASP A 13 -15.28 17.90 7.66
C ASP A 13 -15.97 16.54 7.47
N LEU A 14 -16.14 16.10 6.22
CA LEU A 14 -16.69 14.78 5.91
C LEU A 14 -15.79 13.66 6.47
N VAL A 15 -14.49 13.78 6.27
CA VAL A 15 -13.52 12.81 6.79
C VAL A 15 -13.56 12.75 8.31
N ARG A 16 -13.65 13.90 9.00
CA ARG A 16 -13.83 13.93 10.45
C ARG A 16 -15.13 13.27 10.91
N LYS A 17 -16.25 13.53 10.22
CA LYS A 17 -17.56 12.95 10.55
C LYS A 17 -17.63 11.44 10.30
N SER A 18 -16.87 10.94 9.33
CA SER A 18 -16.72 9.50 9.10
C SER A 18 -15.90 8.77 10.16
N GLY A 19 -15.35 9.50 11.14
CA GLY A 19 -14.58 8.92 12.25
C GLY A 19 -13.13 8.58 11.89
N VAL A 20 -12.60 9.11 10.78
CA VAL A 20 -11.19 8.92 10.41
C VAL A 20 -10.34 9.94 11.18
N PRO A 21 -9.44 9.50 12.08
CA PRO A 21 -8.61 10.41 12.85
C PRO A 21 -7.45 10.91 11.97
N ILE A 22 -7.63 12.09 11.38
CA ILE A 22 -6.61 12.73 10.53
C ILE A 22 -6.52 14.22 10.83
N ASP A 23 -5.29 14.74 10.89
CA ASP A 23 -5.03 16.16 11.03
C ASP A 23 -5.09 16.87 9.67
N ARG A 24 -5.26 18.19 9.70
CA ARG A 24 -5.46 18.98 8.48
C ARG A 24 -4.26 18.95 7.53
N LYS A 25 -3.04 18.81 8.08
CA LYS A 25 -1.82 18.71 7.28
C LYS A 25 -1.77 17.39 6.51
N THR A 26 -2.02 16.26 7.17
CA THR A 26 -2.03 14.96 6.50
C THR A 26 -3.15 14.90 5.47
N PHE A 27 -4.35 15.39 5.79
CA PHE A 27 -5.46 15.46 4.84
C PHE A 27 -5.06 16.17 3.54
N LYS A 28 -4.42 17.34 3.63
CA LYS A 28 -3.96 18.10 2.46
C LYS A 28 -2.95 17.32 1.62
N ILE A 29 -2.04 16.59 2.26
CA ILE A 29 -1.07 15.73 1.56
C ILE A 29 -1.80 14.61 0.80
N LEU A 30 -2.76 13.94 1.44
CA LEU A 30 -3.53 12.87 0.80
C LEU A 30 -4.36 13.39 -0.38
N LEU A 31 -5.01 14.55 -0.22
CA LEU A 31 -5.77 15.19 -1.29
C LEU A 31 -4.88 15.54 -2.49
N ASN A 32 -3.66 16.01 -2.24
CA ASN A 32 -2.67 16.27 -3.29
C ASN A 32 -2.23 14.99 -4.00
N LEU A 33 -2.00 13.89 -3.27
CA LEU A 33 -1.67 12.60 -3.88
C LEU A 33 -2.79 12.12 -4.80
N ILE A 34 -4.04 12.20 -4.35
CA ILE A 34 -5.22 11.86 -5.16
C ILE A 34 -5.30 12.76 -6.40
N SER A 35 -5.04 14.06 -6.24
CA SER A 35 -5.04 15.04 -7.34
C SER A 35 -3.93 14.82 -8.37
N MET A 36 -2.88 14.09 -8.01
CA MET A 36 -1.82 13.64 -8.93
C MET A 36 -2.12 12.28 -9.55
N ASN A 37 -3.37 11.81 -9.49
CA ASN A 37 -3.83 10.51 -9.96
C ASN A 37 -3.14 9.33 -9.25
N CYS A 38 -2.71 9.51 -8.00
CA CYS A 38 -2.23 8.38 -7.20
C CYS A 38 -3.41 7.50 -6.78
N ASP A 39 -3.25 6.19 -6.96
CA ASP A 39 -4.28 5.21 -6.61
C ASP A 39 -4.55 5.22 -5.09
N PRO A 40 -5.81 5.38 -4.64
CA PRO A 40 -6.17 5.41 -3.22
C PRO A 40 -5.74 4.16 -2.43
N MET A 41 -5.72 2.98 -3.07
CA MET A 41 -5.23 1.75 -2.45
C MET A 41 -3.73 1.83 -2.20
N VAL A 42 -2.96 2.40 -3.14
CA VAL A 42 -1.52 2.59 -2.95
C VAL A 42 -1.25 3.55 -1.79
N ILE A 43 -1.99 4.67 -1.73
CA ILE A 43 -1.91 5.61 -0.60
C ILE A 43 -2.20 4.90 0.71
N TYR A 44 -3.27 4.10 0.77
CA TYR A 44 -3.62 3.31 1.94
C TYR A 44 -2.50 2.34 2.36
N TYR A 45 -1.88 1.64 1.40
CA TYR A 45 -0.76 0.74 1.68
C TYR A 45 0.46 1.48 2.24
N ILE A 46 0.80 2.66 1.71
CA ILE A 46 1.91 3.49 2.22
C ILE A 46 1.65 3.94 3.66
N LEU A 47 0.41 4.34 3.97
CA LEU A 47 0.02 4.76 5.32
C LEU A 47 0.03 3.60 6.32
N LYS A 48 -0.39 2.40 5.90
CA LYS A 48 -0.40 1.18 6.72
C LYS A 48 1.00 0.58 6.92
N HIS A 49 1.87 0.75 5.93
CA HIS A 49 3.23 0.21 5.91
C HIS A 49 4.21 1.35 5.65
N PRO A 50 4.49 2.19 6.67
CA PRO A 50 5.49 3.23 6.52
C PRO A 50 6.81 2.60 6.07
N LEU A 51 7.44 3.23 5.07
CA LEU A 51 8.59 2.74 4.29
C LEU A 51 9.83 2.33 5.14
N GLY A 52 9.78 2.50 6.46
CA GLY A 52 10.78 2.07 7.43
C GLY A 52 10.78 0.58 7.80
N GLN A 53 9.78 -0.22 7.40
CA GLN A 53 9.87 -1.69 7.55
C GLN A 53 10.61 -2.39 6.38
N ILE A 54 11.04 -1.63 5.38
CA ILE A 54 11.83 -2.14 4.25
C ILE A 54 13.33 -2.25 4.63
N SER A 55 13.72 -1.69 5.79
CA SER A 55 15.07 -1.75 6.33
C SER A 55 15.18 -2.72 7.51
N ALA A 56 15.13 -4.03 7.22
CA ALA A 56 15.78 -5.03 8.07
C ALA A 56 16.15 -6.29 7.25
N PRO A 57 17.20 -6.25 6.40
CA PRO A 57 17.90 -7.47 6.05
C PRO A 57 18.75 -7.90 7.26
N ASN A 58 18.49 -9.11 7.76
CA ASN A 58 19.28 -9.86 8.77
C ASN A 58 19.22 -9.42 10.24
N SER A 59 18.24 -9.95 10.98
CA SER A 59 18.41 -10.33 12.40
C SER A 59 17.48 -11.49 12.79
N ARG A 60 17.66 -12.66 12.15
CA ARG A 60 17.26 -14.03 12.58
C ARG A 60 15.78 -14.33 12.95
N PRO A 61 15.33 -15.60 12.81
CA PRO A 61 13.92 -15.94 12.74
C PRO A 61 13.33 -16.25 14.11
N ALA A 62 12.17 -15.66 14.42
CA ALA A 62 11.22 -16.23 15.37
C ALA A 62 9.86 -16.20 14.67
N GLY A 63 9.37 -17.39 14.34
CA GLY A 63 8.28 -17.59 13.39
C GLY A 63 6.98 -16.92 13.78
N VAL A 64 6.47 -16.07 12.90
CA VAL A 64 5.04 -15.81 12.77
C VAL A 64 4.75 -15.57 11.28
N ASN A 65 3.99 -16.49 10.68
CA ASN A 65 3.50 -16.42 9.31
C ASN A 65 2.54 -15.23 9.14
N VAL A 66 3.03 -14.03 8.83
CA VAL A 66 2.20 -12.97 8.24
C VAL A 66 3.05 -12.13 7.29
N GLY A 67 2.78 -12.20 5.98
CA GLY A 67 3.33 -11.24 5.02
C GLY A 67 4.05 -11.85 3.82
N ALA A 68 3.34 -12.66 3.02
CA ALA A 68 3.73 -12.84 1.63
C ALA A 68 2.93 -11.85 0.79
N PHE A 69 3.61 -10.85 0.20
CA PHE A 69 3.11 -10.17 -0.99
C PHE A 69 2.50 -11.23 -1.95
N PRO A 70 1.34 -11.00 -2.58
CA PRO A 70 0.83 -11.92 -3.59
C PRO A 70 1.85 -12.00 -4.71
N ARG A 71 2.66 -13.06 -4.74
CA ARG A 71 3.53 -13.32 -5.88
C ARG A 71 2.63 -13.67 -7.03
N LEU A 72 2.57 -12.79 -8.04
CA LEU A 72 2.04 -13.11 -9.35
C LEU A 72 2.72 -14.39 -9.80
N ARG A 73 1.99 -15.49 -9.72
CA ARG A 73 2.51 -16.84 -9.96
C ARG A 73 2.46 -17.04 -11.47
N ASP A 74 3.56 -16.70 -12.14
CA ASP A 74 3.76 -17.04 -13.55
C ASP A 74 3.71 -18.57 -13.71
N LYS A 75 2.56 -19.07 -14.14
CA LYS A 75 2.35 -20.46 -14.56
C LYS A 75 2.97 -20.66 -15.94
N ARG A 76 4.31 -20.69 -16.04
CA ARG A 76 4.97 -21.42 -17.13
C ARG A 76 5.31 -22.82 -16.66
N SER A 77 4.30 -23.68 -16.80
CA SER A 77 4.44 -25.13 -16.74
C SER A 77 5.44 -25.58 -17.80
N SER A 78 6.62 -26.03 -17.39
CA SER A 78 7.51 -26.83 -18.24
C SER A 78 7.57 -28.23 -17.61
N ARG A 79 6.76 -29.12 -18.17
CA ARG A 79 6.57 -30.51 -17.76
C ARG A 79 7.62 -31.40 -18.44
N SER A 80 8.06 -32.43 -17.71
CA SER A 80 8.58 -33.74 -18.16
C SER A 80 9.94 -33.77 -18.88
N SER A 81 10.82 -34.77 -18.75
CA SER A 81 10.67 -36.17 -18.33
C SER A 81 12.02 -36.72 -17.87
N SER A 82 12.04 -37.44 -16.75
CA SER A 82 13.12 -38.37 -16.39
C SER A 82 13.15 -39.56 -17.36
N ARG A 83 14.34 -39.99 -17.80
CA ARG A 83 14.57 -41.37 -18.21
C ARG A 83 15.94 -41.85 -17.70
N GLN A 84 15.87 -42.78 -16.75
CA GLN A 84 16.88 -43.79 -16.48
C GLN A 84 17.15 -44.61 -17.75
N GLY A 85 18.39 -45.09 -17.91
CA GLY A 85 18.68 -46.16 -18.87
C GLY A 85 20.17 -46.45 -19.01
N SER A 86 20.61 -47.50 -18.30
CA SER A 86 21.77 -48.38 -18.49
C SER A 86 23.19 -47.86 -18.28
#